data_AF-A0A2V9V6Z5-F1
#
_entry.id   AF-A0A2V9V6Z5-F1
#
_cell.length_a   1.000
_cell.length_b   1.000
_cell.length_c   1.000
_cell.angle_alpha   90.00
_cell.angle_beta   90.00
_cell.angle_gamma   90.00
#
_symmetry.space_group_name_H-M   'P 1'
#
loop_
_entity.id
_entity.type
_entity.pdbx_description
1 polymer ?
#
loop_
_entity_poly.entity_id
_entity_poly.type
_entity_poly.pdbx_seq_one_letter_code
_entity_poly.pdbx_strand_id
1 'polypeptide(L)'
;GAFTDYFVVCSGTNPRQIQAIADEVEQRLKKTGLYPTHVEGYKQADWVLLDYVDFVVHVFSEKARKYYDLERLWKSAKRREPGEITGAPKRKRIALANGRRKRA
;
A
#
# COMPACT_ATOMS: atom_id res chain seq x y z
N GLY A 1 9.38 -8.06 -13.30
CA GLY A 1 8.23 -8.28 -12.40
C GLY A 1 7.52 -6.96 -12.24
N ALA A 2 6.19 -6.96 -12.10
CA ALA A 2 5.48 -5.76 -11.69
C ALA A 2 5.94 -5.33 -10.29
N PHE A 3 5.85 -4.04 -9.99
CA PHE A 3 6.35 -3.44 -8.74
C PHE A 3 5.58 -3.92 -7.50
N THR A 4 4.27 -4.13 -7.61
CA THR A 4 3.38 -4.49 -6.50
C THR A 4 2.20 -5.35 -7.01
N ASP A 5 1.56 -6.13 -6.12
CA ASP A 5 0.45 -7.02 -6.50
C ASP A 5 -0.92 -6.35 -6.33
N TYR A 6 -1.06 -5.42 -5.38
CA TYR A 6 -2.34 -4.76 -5.07
C TYR A 6 -2.21 -3.27 -4.77
N PHE A 7 -3.24 -2.52 -5.18
CA PHE A 7 -3.50 -1.19 -4.65
C PHE A 7 -4.74 -1.19 -3.77
N VAL A 8 -4.62 -0.54 -2.61
CA VAL A 8 -5.74 -0.18 -1.76
C VAL A 8 -5.95 1.31 -1.92
N VAL A 9 -7.12 1.73 -2.40
CA VAL A 9 -7.43 3.15 -2.64
C VAL A 9 -8.61 3.56 -1.77
N CYS A 10 -8.40 4.54 -0.90
CA CYS A 10 -9.43 5.11 -0.05
C CYS A 10 -9.37 6.65 -0.05
N SER A 11 -10.43 7.28 0.47
CA SER A 11 -10.54 8.73 0.52
C SER A 11 -10.95 9.22 1.89
N GLY A 12 -10.39 10.35 2.31
CA GLY A 12 -10.85 11.12 3.47
C GLY A 12 -11.43 12.47 3.04
N THR A 13 -12.33 12.99 3.87
CA THR A 13 -13.06 14.25 3.64
C THR A 13 -12.27 15.48 4.10
N ASN A 14 -11.24 15.29 4.92
CA ASN A 14 -10.38 16.36 5.42
C ASN A 14 -8.97 15.84 5.80
N PRO A 15 -7.96 16.71 5.93
CA PRO A 15 -6.59 16.33 6.26
C PRO A 15 -6.45 15.46 7.51
N ARG A 16 -7.21 15.77 8.58
CA ARG A 16 -7.17 14.99 9.83
C ARG A 16 -7.67 13.57 9.62
N GLN A 17 -8.75 13.39 8.86
CA GLN A 17 -9.27 12.06 8.55
C GLN A 17 -8.28 11.27 7.67
N ILE A 18 -7.63 11.92 6.72
CA ILE A 18 -6.63 11.29 5.84
C ILE A 18 -5.45 10.77 6.67
N GLN A 19 -4.91 11.58 7.57
CA GLN A 19 -3.88 11.17 8.51
C GLN A 19 -4.35 10.04 9.43
N ALA A 20 -5.56 10.16 10.00
CA ALA A 20 -6.13 9.12 10.87
C ALA A 20 -6.31 7.77 10.16
N ILE A 21 -6.69 7.77 8.88
CA ILE A 21 -6.76 6.54 8.07
C ILE A 21 -5.36 5.93 7.89
N ALA A 22 -4.37 6.76 7.52
CA ALA A 22 -2.99 6.30 7.36
C ALA A 22 -2.42 5.73 8.66
N ASP A 23 -2.62 6.43 9.78
CA ASP A 23 -2.22 6.01 11.12
C ASP A 23 -2.87 4.69 11.52
N GLU A 24 -4.18 4.53 11.28
CA GLU A 24 -4.89 3.30 11.64
C GLU A 24 -4.41 2.10 10.81
N VAL A 25 -4.12 2.30 9.52
CA VAL A 25 -3.53 1.28 8.65
C VAL A 25 -2.18 0.82 9.23
N GLU A 26 -1.29 1.77 9.53
CA GLU A 26 0.01 1.45 10.12
C GLU A 26 -0.14 0.78 11.49
N GLN A 27 -0.98 1.31 12.37
CA GLN A 27 -1.19 0.76 13.72
C GLN A 27 -1.73 -0.68 13.69
N ARG A 28 -2.64 -1.01 12.77
CA ARG A 28 -3.14 -2.38 12.61
C ARG A 28 -2.08 -3.32 12.08
N LEU A 29 -1.37 -2.92 11.02
CA LEU A 29 -0.37 -3.78 10.38
C LEU A 29 0.86 -3.98 11.27
N LYS A 30 1.25 -2.96 12.06
CA LYS A 30 2.30 -3.05 13.07
C LYS A 30 2.02 -4.14 14.10
N LYS A 31 0.77 -4.36 14.51
CA LYS A 31 0.37 -5.46 15.42
C LYS A 31 0.58 -6.85 14.82
N THR A 32 0.72 -6.94 13.50
CA THR A 32 1.02 -8.18 12.77
C THR A 32 2.52 -8.33 12.44
N GLY A 33 3.35 -7.35 12.83
CA GLY A 33 4.77 -7.30 12.50
C GLY A 33 5.08 -6.78 11.09
N LEU A 34 4.08 -6.25 10.39
CA LEU A 34 4.25 -5.60 9.08
C LEU A 34 4.41 -4.09 9.26
N TYR A 35 5.41 -3.54 8.58
CA TYR A 35 5.74 -2.11 8.60
C TYR A 35 5.82 -1.61 7.15
N PRO A 36 5.41 -0.36 6.88
CA PRO A 36 5.61 0.21 5.56
C PRO A 36 7.11 0.34 5.30
N THR A 37 7.54 0.01 4.09
CA THR A 37 8.90 0.29 3.62
C THR A 37 9.10 1.79 3.45
N HIS A 38 8.04 2.50 3.05
CA HIS A 38 8.09 3.94 2.83
C HIS A 38 6.73 4.59 3.06
N VAL A 39 6.74 5.83 3.56
CA VAL A 39 5.53 6.65 3.75
C VAL A 39 5.77 8.04 3.17
N GLU A 40 4.87 8.50 2.31
CA GLU A 40 4.97 9.80 1.62
C GLU A 40 3.71 10.64 1.80
N GLY A 41 3.87 11.97 1.78
CA GLY A 41 2.75 12.92 1.75
C GLY A 41 1.95 13.08 3.04
N TYR A 42 2.32 12.40 4.13
CA TYR A 42 1.60 12.40 5.41
C TYR A 42 1.32 13.80 5.96
N LYS A 43 2.29 14.72 5.88
CA LYS A 43 2.16 16.09 6.41
C LYS A 43 1.18 16.93 5.61
N GLN A 44 1.19 16.81 4.28
CA GLN A 44 0.29 17.53 3.38
C GLN A 44 -1.12 16.98 3.45
N ALA A 45 -1.25 15.66 3.65
CA ALA A 45 -2.52 14.96 3.79
C ALA A 45 -3.52 15.25 2.65
N ASP A 46 -3.01 15.49 1.44
CA ASP A 46 -3.81 15.56 0.21
C ASP A 46 -3.75 14.23 -0.56
N TRP A 47 -2.59 13.59 -0.51
CA TRP A 47 -2.36 12.22 -0.94
C TRP A 47 -1.27 11.61 -0.04
N VAL A 48 -1.65 10.63 0.76
CA VAL A 48 -0.72 9.83 1.55
C VAL A 48 -0.52 8.47 0.88
N LEU A 49 0.74 8.07 0.74
CA LEU A 49 1.14 6.78 0.20
C LEU A 49 1.83 5.97 1.30
N LEU A 50 1.38 4.74 1.52
CA LEU A 50 2.04 3.77 2.40
C LEU A 50 2.43 2.55 1.55
N ASP A 51 3.74 2.34 1.38
CA ASP A 51 4.30 1.28 0.56
C ASP A 51 4.68 0.05 1.40
N TYR A 52 4.09 -1.11 1.10
CA TYR A 52 4.40 -2.40 1.74
C TYR A 52 5.04 -3.41 0.76
N VAL A 53 5.52 -2.94 -0.39
CA VAL A 53 6.07 -3.74 -1.51
C VAL A 53 5.00 -4.61 -2.18
N ASP A 54 4.45 -5.59 -1.45
CA ASP A 54 3.42 -6.50 -1.96
C ASP A 54 2.09 -5.77 -2.25
N PHE A 55 1.81 -4.68 -1.52
CA PHE A 55 0.68 -3.79 -1.78
C PHE A 55 1.01 -2.34 -1.43
N VAL A 56 0.29 -1.39 -2.02
CA VAL A 56 0.42 0.04 -1.69
C VAL A 56 -0.93 0.63 -1.34
N VAL A 57 -0.99 1.34 -0.20
CA VAL A 57 -2.20 2.03 0.27
C VAL A 57 -2.12 3.50 -0.15
N HIS A 58 -3.14 3.96 -0.86
CA HIS A 58 -3.32 5.33 -1.30
C HIS A 58 -4.49 5.95 -0.55
N VAL A 59 -4.22 6.93 0.32
CA VAL A 59 -5.23 7.69 1.03
C VAL A 59 -5.30 9.09 0.41
N PHE A 60 -6.39 9.37 -0.30
CA PHE A 60 -6.58 10.62 -1.02
C PHE A 60 -7.53 11.58 -0.31
N SER A 61 -7.34 12.88 -0.51
CA SER A 61 -8.45 13.81 -0.48
C SER A 61 -9.39 13.56 -1.66
N GLU A 62 -10.67 13.93 -1.54
CA GLU A 62 -11.60 13.79 -2.66
C GLU A 62 -11.15 14.56 -3.91
N LYS A 63 -10.52 15.72 -3.72
CA LYS A 63 -9.97 16.54 -4.82
C LYS A 63 -8.81 15.84 -5.50
N ALA A 64 -7.85 15.33 -4.72
CA ALA A 64 -6.69 14.63 -5.26
C ALA A 64 -7.09 13.36 -6.01
N ARG A 65 -8.02 12.54 -5.47
CA ARG A 65 -8.49 11.32 -6.16
C ARG A 65 -9.09 11.62 -7.53
N LYS A 66 -9.90 12.69 -7.63
CA LYS A 66 -10.50 13.13 -8.91
C LYS A 66 -9.45 13.67 -9.88
N TYR A 67 -8.45 14.40 -9.37
CA TYR A 67 -7.40 15.00 -10.20
C TYR A 67 -6.44 13.94 -10.77
N TYR A 68 -5.96 13.02 -9.93
CA TYR A 68 -4.99 12.01 -10.35
C TYR A 68 -5.64 10.81 -11.05
N ASP A 69 -6.89 10.49 -10.72
CA ASP A 69 -7.69 9.44 -11.37
C ASP A 69 -6.91 8.13 -11.59
N LEU A 70 -6.21 7.66 -10.54
CA LEU A 70 -5.40 6.45 -10.62
C LEU A 70 -6.23 5.24 -11.07
N GLU A 71 -7.50 5.18 -10.68
CA GLU A 71 -8.42 4.10 -11.06
C GLU A 71 -8.56 4.00 -12.58
N ARG A 72 -8.53 5.12 -13.31
CA ARG A 72 -8.52 5.13 -14.79
C ARG A 72 -7.19 4.63 -15.37
N LEU A 73 -6.06 4.99 -14.76
CA LEU A 73 -4.74 4.50 -15.20
C LEU A 73 -4.61 2.98 -15.06
N TRP A 74 -5.18 2.43 -13.98
CA TRP A 74 -5.12 1.00 -13.65
C TRP A 74 -6.39 0.23 -14.03
N LYS A 75 -7.16 0.73 -15.00
CA LYS A 75 -8.43 0.13 -15.45
C LYS A 75 -8.34 -1.35 -15.88
N SER A 76 -7.16 -1.81 -16.30
CA SER A 76 -6.92 -3.20 -16.67
C SER A 76 -6.69 -4.12 -15.47
N ALA A 77 -6.43 -3.57 -14.28
CA ALA A 77 -6.36 -4.33 -13.05
C ALA A 77 -7.76 -4.75 -12.60
N LYS A 78 -7.89 -5.98 -12.12
CA LYS A 78 -9.15 -6.49 -11.60
C LYS A 78 -9.47 -5.78 -10.27
N ARG A 79 -10.55 -5.01 -10.23
CA ARG A 79 -11.11 -4.49 -8.97
C ARG A 79 -11.54 -5.68 -8.10
N ARG A 80 -11.15 -5.64 -6.83
CA ARG A 80 -11.49 -6.62 -5.81
C ARG A 80 -12.24 -5.92 -4.69
N GLU A 81 -13.34 -6.51 -4.25
CA GLU A 81 -13.97 -6.06 -3.03
C GLU A 81 -13.25 -6.68 -1.81
N PRO A 82 -13.16 -5.99 -0.66
CA PRO A 82 -12.39 -6.48 0.49
C PRO A 82 -12.77 -7.92 0.93
N GLY A 83 -14.06 -8.27 0.85
CA GLY A 83 -14.54 -9.62 1.20
C GLY A 83 -14.17 -10.72 0.19
N GLU A 84 -13.72 -10.36 -1.02
CA GLU A 84 -13.31 -11.31 -2.06
C GLU A 84 -11.82 -11.67 -1.98
N ILE A 85 -11.04 -10.88 -1.23
CA ILE A 85 -9.62 -11.13 -1.00
C ILE A 85 -9.50 -12.24 0.04
N THR A 86 -9.67 -13.48 -0.42
CA THR A 86 -9.55 -14.69 0.39
C THR A 86 -8.32 -15.48 -0.04
N GLY A 87 -7.52 -15.94 0.94
CA GLY A 87 -6.35 -16.79 0.73
C GLY A 87 -5.08 -16.26 1.39
N ALA A 88 -4.26 -17.18 1.90
CA ALA A 88 -2.92 -16.88 2.37
C ALA A 88 -2.09 -16.26 1.22
N PRO A 89 -1.22 -15.27 1.49
CA PRO A 89 -0.41 -14.64 0.45
C PRO A 89 0.36 -15.72 -0.31
N LYS A 90 0.25 -15.73 -1.64
CA LYS A 90 1.10 -16.56 -2.51
C LYS A 90 2.51 -15.98 -2.47
N ARG A 91 3.26 -16.26 -1.40
CA ARG A 91 4.65 -15.83 -1.25
C ARG A 91 5.45 -16.41 -2.41
N LYS A 92 5.73 -15.61 -3.45
CA LYS A 92 6.86 -15.89 -4.32
C LYS A 92 8.10 -15.57 -3.50
N ARG A 93 8.67 -16.59 -2.85
CA ARG A 93 10.01 -16.51 -2.29
C ARG A 93 10.96 -16.23 -3.46
N ILE A 94 11.26 -14.96 -3.72
CA ILE A 94 12.50 -14.61 -4.40
C ILE A 94 13.58 -14.99 -3.38
N ALA A 95 14.17 -16.16 -3.58
CA ALA A 95 15.36 -16.52 -2.85
C ALA A 95 16.38 -15.41 -3.12
N LEU A 96 16.77 -14.65 -2.09
CA LEU A 96 18.06 -13.99 -2.09
C LEU A 96 19.12 -15.10 -2.07
N ALA A 97 19.36 -15.68 -3.24
CA ALA A 97 20.60 -16.34 -3.55
C ALA A 97 21.63 -15.22 -3.72
N ASN A 98 22.44 -15.04 -2.67
CA ASN A 98 23.81 -14.52 -2.65
C ASN A 98 24.17 -14.46 -1.16
N GLY A 99 24.72 -15.50 -0.54
CA GLY A 99 26.00 -16.08 -0.89
C GLY A 99 26.88 -15.95 0.35
N ARG A 100 26.69 -16.85 1.33
CA ARG A 100 27.65 -17.06 2.40
C ARG A 100 28.98 -17.46 1.74
N ARG A 101 29.89 -16.50 1.55
CA ARG A 101 31.31 -16.86 1.40
C ARG A 101 31.78 -17.33 2.77
N LYS A 102 32.33 -18.54 2.73
CA LYS A 102 32.84 -19.31 3.86
C LYS A 102 33.88 -18.51 4.64
N ARG A 103 33.91 -18.75 5.95
CA ARG A 103 35.11 -18.58 6.77
C ARG A 103 36.22 -19.44 6.17
N ALA A 104 37.37 -18.83 5.93
CA ALA A 104 38.69 -19.41 6.04
C ALA A 104 39.56 -18.30 6.65
#